data_AF-A0A0K2VC74-F1
#
_entry.id   AF-A0A0K2VC74-F1
#
_cell.length_a   1.000
_cell.length_b   1.000
_cell.length_c   1.000
_cell.angle_alpha   90.00
_cell.angle_beta   90.00
_cell.angle_gamma   90.00
#
_symmetry.space_group_name_H-M   'P 1'
#
loop_
_entity.id
_entity.type
_entity.pdbx_description
1 polymer ?
#
loop_
_entity_poly.entity_id
_entity_poly.type
_entity_poly.pdbx_seq_one_letter_code
_entity_poly.pdbx_strand_id
1 'polypeptide(L)'
;MAILWPILSIYMLLLGVIFVSFYRLMESLAQKNPIWRENGQSFVLSVTRLLERLLDYRNVIQGDENRDKRMSCTVNLLNFYQSEVNRHEMYLRYIYKLHDLHIPADNYAEAGFTLKLHADQLAWSNRTLHSDLRYPTQKEWQRKELLYLKILDYLDKGKQWEAAIPLTKELADFYERRIYDYQKLSGILKRQAQYFEKIISNSQEELRLDPEYYRVGFYGQGFPLFVRVSWG
;
A
#
# COMPACT_ATOMS: atom_id res chain seq x y z
N MET A 1 4.23 -25.67 -21.10
CA MET A 1 4.15 -25.09 -19.75
C MET A 1 4.90 -25.89 -18.67
N ALA A 2 5.02 -27.24 -18.76
CA ALA A 2 5.66 -28.07 -17.73
C ALA A 2 7.20 -28.00 -17.64
N ILE A 3 7.91 -27.55 -18.69
CA ILE A 3 9.38 -27.56 -18.77
C ILE A 3 10.03 -26.33 -18.09
N LEU A 4 9.26 -25.28 -17.82
CA LEU A 4 9.75 -24.06 -17.16
C LEU A 4 9.81 -24.20 -15.63
N TRP A 5 9.03 -25.11 -15.04
CA TRP A 5 8.93 -25.31 -13.60
C TRP A 5 10.23 -25.84 -12.95
N PRO A 6 10.92 -26.86 -13.52
CA PRO A 6 12.20 -27.33 -12.98
C PRO A 6 13.28 -26.25 -13.08
N ILE A 7 13.29 -25.48 -14.16
CA ILE A 7 14.25 -24.39 -14.38
C ILE A 7 14.03 -23.27 -13.35
N LEU A 8 12.77 -22.87 -13.10
CA LEU A 8 12.43 -21.89 -12.07
C LEU A 8 12.75 -22.37 -10.65
N SER A 9 12.58 -23.67 -10.37
CA SER A 9 12.94 -24.29 -9.09
C SER A 9 14.46 -24.34 -8.87
N ILE A 10 15.23 -24.67 -9.91
CA ILE A 10 16.70 -24.61 -9.90
C ILE A 10 17.18 -23.17 -9.71
N TYR A 11 16.54 -22.17 -10.34
CA TYR A 11 16.84 -20.76 -10.11
C TYR A 11 16.56 -20.32 -8.67
N MET A 12 15.53 -20.86 -8.01
CA MET A 12 15.20 -20.56 -6.61
C MET A 12 16.19 -21.20 -5.64
N LEU A 13 16.61 -22.45 -5.91
CA LEU A 13 17.69 -23.10 -5.16
C LEU A 13 19.03 -22.37 -5.37
N LEU A 14 19.34 -21.97 -6.60
CA LEU A 14 20.51 -21.15 -6.91
C LEU A 14 20.43 -19.79 -6.23
N LEU A 15 19.28 -19.11 -6.24
CA LEU A 15 19.10 -17.85 -5.51
C LEU A 15 19.32 -18.03 -4.01
N GLY A 16 18.78 -19.10 -3.40
CA GLY A 16 19.01 -19.42 -1.99
C GLY A 16 20.48 -19.73 -1.68
N VAL A 17 21.14 -20.51 -2.53
CA VAL A 17 22.56 -20.87 -2.37
C VAL A 17 23.47 -19.65 -2.61
N ILE A 18 23.20 -18.85 -3.65
CA ILE A 18 23.90 -17.59 -3.93
C ILE A 18 23.68 -16.62 -2.79
N PHE A 19 22.48 -16.57 -2.22
CA PHE A 19 22.15 -15.72 -1.10
C PHE A 19 22.90 -16.11 0.19
N VAL A 20 22.91 -17.39 0.56
CA VAL A 20 23.70 -17.89 1.70
C VAL A 20 25.19 -17.67 1.47
N SER A 21 25.65 -17.85 0.23
CA SER A 21 27.05 -17.63 -0.16
C SER A 21 27.42 -16.14 -0.12
N PHE A 22 26.51 -15.25 -0.54
CA PHE A 22 26.66 -13.80 -0.49
C PHE A 22 26.67 -13.30 0.96
N TYR A 23 25.75 -13.79 1.80
CA TYR A 23 25.72 -13.50 3.23
C TYR A 23 27.06 -13.88 3.89
N ARG A 24 27.52 -15.12 3.67
CA ARG A 24 28.80 -15.61 4.21
C ARG A 24 30.01 -14.84 3.69
N LEU A 25 30.01 -14.48 2.40
CA LEU A 25 31.08 -13.69 1.79
C LEU A 25 31.14 -12.29 2.41
N MET A 26 30.00 -11.63 2.53
CA MET A 26 29.92 -10.29 3.09
C MET A 26 30.20 -10.27 4.59
N GLU A 27 29.77 -11.29 5.33
CA GLU A 27 30.13 -11.48 6.74
C GLU A 27 31.64 -11.70 6.90
N SER A 28 32.25 -12.51 6.05
CA SER A 28 33.71 -12.70 6.02
C SER A 28 34.47 -11.41 5.70
N LEU A 29 33.98 -10.61 4.75
CA LEU A 29 34.57 -9.32 4.37
C LEU A 29 34.41 -8.27 5.48
N ALA A 30 33.24 -8.23 6.14
CA ALA A 30 32.96 -7.38 7.30
C ALA A 30 33.82 -7.79 8.51
N GLN A 31 34.11 -9.07 8.68
CA GLN A 31 35.00 -9.54 9.74
C GLN A 31 36.46 -9.10 9.53
N LYS A 32 36.92 -9.08 8.27
CA LYS A 32 38.30 -8.71 7.90
C LYS A 32 38.59 -7.21 7.97
N ASN A 33 37.59 -6.35 7.78
CA ASN A 33 37.75 -4.90 7.80
C ASN A 33 36.89 -4.25 8.90
N PRO A 34 37.45 -3.93 10.08
CA PRO A 34 36.69 -3.41 11.23
C PRO A 34 35.99 -2.07 10.93
N ILE A 35 36.52 -1.27 10.01
CA ILE A 35 35.99 0.05 9.63
C ILE A 35 34.58 -0.05 9.00
N TRP A 36 34.30 -1.12 8.26
CA TRP A 36 33.03 -1.30 7.54
C TRP A 36 32.16 -2.40 8.13
N ARG A 37 32.57 -3.02 9.25
CA ARG A 37 31.90 -4.19 9.81
C ARG A 37 30.43 -3.92 10.12
N GLU A 38 30.15 -2.83 10.81
CA GLU A 38 28.80 -2.46 11.26
C GLU A 38 27.89 -2.07 10.08
N ASN A 39 28.39 -1.19 9.20
CA ASN A 39 27.68 -0.78 7.99
C ASN A 39 27.43 -1.96 7.02
N GLY A 40 28.43 -2.83 6.88
CA GLY A 40 28.35 -4.04 6.07
C GLY A 40 27.35 -5.05 6.63
N GLN A 41 27.35 -5.29 7.93
CA GLN A 41 26.36 -6.15 8.59
C GLN A 41 24.94 -5.59 8.44
N SER A 42 24.73 -4.29 8.68
CA SER A 42 23.44 -3.65 8.50
C SER A 42 22.93 -3.74 7.05
N PHE A 43 23.82 -3.54 6.08
CA PHE A 43 23.50 -3.70 4.65
C PHE A 43 23.11 -5.14 4.31
N VAL A 44 23.90 -6.13 4.73
CA VAL A 44 23.62 -7.55 4.48
C VAL A 44 22.29 -7.96 5.10
N LEU A 45 22.01 -7.55 6.34
CA LEU A 45 20.73 -7.82 7.00
C LEU A 45 19.56 -7.18 6.24
N SER A 46 19.70 -5.94 5.78
CA SER A 46 18.65 -5.25 5.01
C SER A 46 18.38 -5.93 3.66
N VAL A 47 19.43 -6.33 2.94
CA VAL A 47 19.31 -7.05 1.66
C VAL A 47 18.72 -8.44 1.86
N THR A 48 19.12 -9.14 2.93
CA THR A 48 18.56 -10.44 3.34
C THR A 48 17.06 -10.35 3.53
N ARG A 49 16.61 -9.42 4.38
CA ARG A 49 15.19 -9.22 4.67
C ARG A 49 14.40 -8.84 3.43
N LEU A 50 14.95 -7.97 2.56
CA LEU A 50 14.32 -7.63 1.29
C LEU A 50 14.11 -8.87 0.41
N LEU A 51 15.15 -9.70 0.26
CA LEU A 51 15.09 -10.90 -0.58
C LEU A 51 14.10 -11.93 -0.03
N GLU A 52 14.10 -12.17 1.28
CA GLU A 52 13.12 -13.05 1.93
C GLU A 52 11.68 -12.58 1.65
N ARG A 53 11.39 -11.28 1.82
CA ARG A 53 10.07 -10.70 1.54
C ARG A 53 9.67 -10.79 0.07
N LEU A 54 10.61 -10.60 -0.86
CA LEU A 54 10.35 -10.73 -2.29
C LEU A 54 10.10 -12.19 -2.70
N LEU A 55 10.79 -13.15 -2.07
CA LEU A 55 10.58 -14.58 -2.29
C LEU A 55 9.22 -15.02 -1.75
N ASP A 56 8.86 -14.60 -0.53
CA ASP A 56 7.53 -14.82 0.06
C ASP A 56 6.43 -14.32 -0.88
N TYR A 57 6.58 -13.07 -1.36
CA TYR A 57 5.64 -12.46 -2.28
C TYR A 57 5.51 -13.21 -3.61
N ARG A 58 6.64 -13.62 -4.20
CA ARG A 58 6.66 -14.38 -5.44
C ARG A 58 5.94 -15.71 -5.29
N ASN A 59 6.21 -16.43 -4.20
CA ASN A 59 5.57 -17.73 -3.92
C ASN A 59 4.04 -17.59 -3.81
N VAL A 60 3.57 -16.52 -3.16
CA VAL A 60 2.14 -16.24 -2.98
C VAL A 60 1.44 -15.83 -4.29
N ILE A 61 2.13 -15.08 -5.17
CA ILE A 61 1.55 -14.69 -6.46
C ILE A 61 1.55 -15.81 -7.49
N GLN A 62 2.55 -16.71 -7.45
CA GLN A 62 2.67 -17.82 -8.40
C GLN A 62 1.75 -19.01 -8.07
N GLY A 63 1.26 -19.11 -6.84
CA GLY A 63 0.26 -20.10 -6.47
C GLY A 63 -1.15 -19.75 -6.96
N ASP A 64 -1.96 -20.78 -7.21
CA ASP A 64 -3.40 -20.69 -7.44
C ASP A 64 -4.21 -20.23 -6.20
N GLU A 65 -3.53 -19.76 -5.15
CA GLU A 65 -4.13 -19.46 -3.85
C GLU A 65 -4.60 -18.01 -3.65
N ASN A 66 -5.51 -17.92 -2.67
CA ASN A 66 -6.49 -16.90 -2.29
C ASN A 66 -6.07 -15.42 -2.37
N ARG A 67 -7.02 -14.55 -2.77
CA ARG A 67 -6.89 -13.09 -2.90
C ARG A 67 -6.37 -12.42 -1.61
N ASP A 68 -6.78 -12.92 -0.45
CA ASP A 68 -6.41 -12.37 0.87
C ASP A 68 -4.91 -12.52 1.16
N LYS A 69 -4.30 -13.65 0.76
CA LYS A 69 -2.84 -13.85 0.92
C LYS A 69 -2.07 -12.84 0.07
N ARG A 70 -2.54 -12.57 -1.16
CA ARG A 70 -1.93 -11.58 -2.06
C ARG A 70 -2.02 -10.16 -1.49
N MET A 71 -3.15 -9.79 -0.90
CA MET A 71 -3.31 -8.50 -0.21
C MET A 71 -2.34 -8.40 0.98
N SER A 72 -2.33 -9.39 1.87
CA SER A 72 -1.47 -9.40 3.06
C SER A 72 0.02 -9.31 2.73
N CYS A 73 0.49 -10.08 1.73
CA CYS A 73 1.88 -9.98 1.26
C CYS A 73 2.19 -8.64 0.60
N THR A 74 1.22 -8.03 -0.10
CA THR A 74 1.38 -6.70 -0.70
C THR A 74 1.51 -5.62 0.38
N VAL A 75 0.72 -5.68 1.46
CA VAL A 75 0.83 -4.78 2.62
C VAL A 75 2.19 -4.92 3.31
N ASN A 76 2.68 -6.14 3.49
CA ASN A 76 3.99 -6.38 4.10
C ASN A 76 5.12 -5.72 3.28
N LEU A 77 5.10 -5.87 1.95
CA LEU A 77 6.05 -5.18 1.08
C LEU A 77 5.90 -3.66 1.12
N LEU A 78 4.67 -3.15 1.13
CA LEU A 78 4.40 -1.71 1.26
C LEU A 78 5.04 -1.15 2.54
N ASN A 79 4.82 -1.80 3.68
CA ASN A 79 5.42 -1.41 4.96
C ASN A 79 6.95 -1.45 4.92
N PHE A 80 7.53 -2.51 4.33
CA PHE A 80 8.98 -2.64 4.19
C PHE A 80 9.60 -1.50 3.37
N TYR A 81 9.01 -1.15 2.23
CA TYR A 81 9.50 -0.04 1.40
C TYR A 81 9.34 1.33 2.06
N GLN A 82 8.35 1.48 2.95
CA GLN A 82 8.14 2.70 3.72
C GLN A 82 9.15 2.84 4.86
N SER A 83 9.33 1.79 5.69
CA SER A 83 10.06 1.90 6.95
C SER A 83 11.54 1.52 6.85
N GLU A 84 11.92 0.61 5.95
CA GLU A 84 13.27 0.01 5.97
C GLU A 84 14.16 0.49 4.82
N VAL A 85 13.61 0.67 3.62
CA VAL A 85 14.43 0.97 2.42
C VAL A 85 14.27 2.42 1.94
N ASN A 86 13.22 3.12 2.38
CA ASN A 86 12.89 4.48 1.95
C ASN A 86 12.91 4.67 0.41
N ARG A 87 12.43 3.67 -0.34
CA ARG A 87 12.36 3.70 -1.82
C ARG A 87 10.96 4.13 -2.25
N HIS A 88 10.76 5.43 -2.32
CA HIS A 88 9.47 6.06 -2.59
C HIS A 88 8.77 5.54 -3.86
N GLU A 89 9.48 5.35 -4.96
CA GLU A 89 8.89 4.84 -6.21
C GLU A 89 8.31 3.42 -6.05
N MET A 90 9.00 2.55 -5.32
CA MET A 90 8.52 1.19 -5.05
C MET A 90 7.33 1.22 -4.09
N TYR A 91 7.37 2.08 -3.06
CA TYR A 91 6.24 2.30 -2.17
C TYR A 91 4.98 2.73 -2.94
N LEU A 92 5.09 3.73 -3.80
CA LEU A 92 3.99 4.16 -4.68
C LEU A 92 3.48 3.04 -5.57
N ARG A 93 4.38 2.25 -6.17
CA ARG A 93 3.99 1.10 -7.01
C ARG A 93 3.17 0.08 -6.24
N TYR A 94 3.54 -0.21 -4.98
CA TYR A 94 2.82 -1.15 -4.13
C TYR A 94 1.51 -0.59 -3.58
N ILE A 95 1.39 0.73 -3.35
CA ILE A 95 0.09 1.38 -3.07
C ILE A 95 -0.90 1.05 -4.18
N TYR A 96 -0.52 1.31 -5.43
CA TYR A 96 -1.45 1.06 -6.54
C TYR A 96 -1.71 -0.42 -6.77
N LYS A 97 -0.72 -1.28 -6.54
CA LYS A 97 -0.92 -2.72 -6.66
C LYS A 97 -1.91 -3.24 -5.61
N LEU A 98 -1.86 -2.71 -4.39
CA LEU A 98 -2.82 -3.03 -3.34
C LEU A 98 -4.21 -2.48 -3.65
N HIS A 99 -4.29 -1.22 -4.10
CA HIS A 99 -5.55 -0.63 -4.58
C HIS A 99 -6.21 -1.51 -5.66
N ASP A 100 -5.45 -1.96 -6.65
CA ASP A 100 -5.96 -2.79 -7.76
C ASP A 100 -6.43 -4.17 -7.27
N LEU A 101 -5.95 -4.66 -6.12
CA LEU A 101 -6.46 -5.88 -5.48
C LEU A 101 -7.78 -5.65 -4.72
N HIS A 102 -7.99 -4.46 -4.13
CA HIS A 102 -9.21 -4.16 -3.37
C HIS A 102 -10.46 -4.06 -4.25
N ILE A 103 -10.34 -3.52 -5.47
CA ILE A 103 -11.48 -3.31 -6.37
C ILE A 103 -12.26 -4.60 -6.70
N PRO A 104 -11.63 -5.69 -7.19
CA PRO A 104 -12.37 -6.94 -7.48
C PRO A 104 -12.81 -7.71 -6.23
N ALA A 105 -12.49 -7.22 -5.03
CA ALA A 105 -12.96 -7.76 -3.76
C ALA A 105 -14.06 -6.89 -3.13
N ASP A 106 -14.52 -5.84 -3.83
CA ASP A 106 -15.50 -4.86 -3.34
C ASP A 106 -15.10 -4.18 -2.02
N ASN A 107 -13.79 -4.18 -1.71
CA ASN A 107 -13.21 -3.56 -0.54
C ASN A 107 -12.99 -2.05 -0.78
N TYR A 108 -14.07 -1.32 -1.09
CA TYR A 108 -13.98 0.08 -1.52
C TYR A 108 -13.40 1.01 -0.44
N ALA A 109 -13.77 0.82 0.83
CA ALA A 109 -13.20 1.59 1.94
C ALA A 109 -11.67 1.46 1.97
N GLU A 110 -11.16 0.22 1.93
CA GLU A 110 -9.73 -0.07 1.91
C GLU A 110 -9.03 0.44 0.64
N ALA A 111 -9.69 0.38 -0.53
CA ALA A 111 -9.17 0.99 -1.75
C ALA A 111 -8.99 2.51 -1.61
N GLY A 112 -9.96 3.18 -0.98
CA GLY A 112 -9.91 4.61 -0.65
C GLY A 112 -8.77 4.95 0.30
N PHE A 113 -8.67 4.22 1.42
CA PHE A 113 -7.57 4.43 2.38
C PHE A 113 -6.20 4.13 1.78
N THR A 114 -6.09 3.10 0.94
CA THR A 114 -4.85 2.79 0.23
C THR A 114 -4.41 3.94 -0.69
N LEU A 115 -5.31 4.52 -1.49
CA LEU A 115 -4.97 5.68 -2.32
C LEU A 115 -4.65 6.93 -1.50
N LYS A 116 -5.28 7.09 -0.33
CA LYS A 116 -5.00 8.19 0.60
C LYS A 116 -3.52 8.21 1.01
N LEU A 117 -2.87 7.05 1.15
CA LEU A 117 -1.43 6.96 1.42
C LEU A 117 -0.57 7.73 0.39
N HIS A 118 -0.97 7.74 -0.88
CA HIS A 118 -0.29 8.54 -1.90
C HIS A 118 -0.73 10.00 -1.85
N ALA A 119 -2.03 10.26 -1.67
CA ALA A 119 -2.55 11.61 -1.62
C ALA A 119 -1.95 12.44 -0.47
N ASP A 120 -1.67 11.79 0.68
CA ASP A 120 -1.03 12.40 1.85
C ASP A 120 0.44 12.79 1.60
N GLN A 121 1.09 12.21 0.59
CA GLN A 121 2.46 12.56 0.19
C GLN A 121 2.51 13.77 -0.76
N LEU A 122 1.36 14.25 -1.22
CA LEU A 122 1.24 15.38 -2.14
C LEU A 122 0.86 16.65 -1.39
N ALA A 123 1.43 17.77 -1.85
CA ALA A 123 1.08 19.11 -1.38
C ALA A 123 0.10 19.81 -2.35
N TRP A 124 -0.68 20.77 -1.83
CA TRP A 124 -1.45 21.73 -2.65
C TRP A 124 -0.52 22.79 -3.26
N SER A 125 0.41 22.33 -4.10
CA SER A 125 1.51 23.15 -4.63
C SER A 125 1.47 23.22 -6.16
N ASN A 126 2.01 24.32 -6.71
CA ASN A 126 2.20 24.51 -8.16
C ASN A 126 3.47 23.82 -8.70
N ARG A 127 4.11 22.96 -7.91
CA ARG A 127 5.23 22.12 -8.36
C ARG A 127 4.77 21.26 -9.53
N THR A 128 5.54 21.26 -10.61
CA THR A 128 5.27 20.35 -11.74
C THR A 128 5.78 18.97 -11.38
N LEU A 129 4.91 17.97 -11.46
CA LEU A 129 5.28 16.56 -11.39
C LEU A 129 5.53 16.06 -12.81
N HIS A 130 6.62 15.33 -13.01
CA HIS A 130 6.89 14.66 -14.27
C HIS A 130 5.91 13.51 -14.49
N SER A 131 5.77 13.10 -15.76
CA SER A 131 4.94 11.95 -16.11
C SER A 131 5.50 10.68 -15.49
N ASP A 132 4.62 9.81 -15.02
CA ASP A 132 4.95 8.47 -14.56
C ASP A 132 4.03 7.44 -15.26
N LEU A 133 4.12 6.17 -14.85
CA LEU A 133 3.33 5.09 -15.45
C LEU A 133 1.81 5.33 -15.39
N ARG A 134 1.30 6.12 -14.45
CA ARG A 134 -0.13 6.31 -14.20
C ARG A 134 -0.64 7.72 -14.51
N TYR A 135 0.21 8.73 -14.46
CA TYR A 135 -0.20 10.12 -14.62
C TYR A 135 0.68 10.86 -15.62
N PRO A 136 0.08 11.76 -16.43
CA PRO A 136 0.84 12.67 -17.26
C PRO A 136 1.57 13.73 -16.40
N THR A 137 2.39 14.53 -17.06
CA THR A 137 2.96 15.74 -16.47
C THR A 137 1.85 16.69 -16.08
N GLN A 138 1.78 17.05 -14.81
CA GLN A 138 0.73 17.90 -14.25
C GLN A 138 1.19 18.61 -12.98
N LYS A 139 0.43 19.58 -12.50
CA LYS A 139 0.70 20.20 -11.20
C LYS A 139 0.41 19.22 -10.07
N GLU A 140 1.19 19.32 -9.01
CA GLU A 140 1.06 18.47 -7.83
C GLU A 140 -0.35 18.54 -7.24
N TRP A 141 -0.90 19.76 -7.11
CA TRP A 141 -2.27 19.96 -6.64
C TRP A 141 -3.32 19.29 -7.54
N GLN A 142 -3.11 19.25 -8.87
CA GLN A 142 -4.04 18.57 -9.79
C GLN A 142 -4.03 17.06 -9.55
N ARG A 143 -2.85 16.48 -9.28
CA ARG A 143 -2.75 15.06 -8.92
C ARG A 143 -3.46 14.78 -7.59
N LYS A 144 -3.26 15.64 -6.59
CA LYS A 144 -3.89 15.52 -5.28
C LYS A 144 -5.42 15.63 -5.38
N GLU A 145 -5.93 16.61 -6.13
CA GLU A 145 -7.36 16.78 -6.40
C GLU A 145 -7.97 15.52 -7.03
N LEU A 146 -7.37 15.00 -8.11
CA LEU A 146 -7.84 13.78 -8.78
C LEU A 146 -7.90 12.58 -7.82
N LEU A 147 -6.87 12.42 -6.99
CA LEU A 147 -6.85 11.36 -5.99
C LEU A 147 -7.93 11.57 -4.92
N TYR A 148 -8.09 12.78 -4.40
CA TYR A 148 -9.10 13.09 -3.38
C TYR A 148 -10.50 12.79 -3.90
N LEU A 149 -10.84 13.22 -5.12
CA LEU A 149 -12.16 12.95 -5.71
C LEU A 149 -12.40 11.44 -5.86
N LYS A 150 -11.40 10.68 -6.32
CA LYS A 150 -11.49 9.22 -6.43
C LYS A 150 -11.61 8.53 -5.06
N ILE A 151 -10.88 9.01 -4.04
CA ILE A 151 -10.98 8.52 -2.66
C ILE A 151 -12.39 8.77 -2.12
N LEU A 152 -12.96 9.95 -2.35
CA LEU A 152 -14.32 10.28 -1.93
C LEU A 152 -15.35 9.34 -2.56
N ASP A 153 -15.18 8.97 -3.84
CA ASP A 153 -16.06 8.00 -4.52
C ASP A 153 -15.98 6.61 -3.87
N TYR A 154 -14.78 6.19 -3.47
CA TYR A 154 -14.60 4.91 -2.79
C TYR A 154 -15.11 4.91 -1.35
N LEU A 155 -14.89 5.98 -0.60
CA LEU A 155 -15.40 6.11 0.76
C LEU A 155 -16.93 6.17 0.77
N ASP A 156 -17.55 6.82 -0.22
CA ASP A 156 -19.01 6.82 -0.35
C ASP A 156 -19.55 5.41 -0.64
N LYS A 157 -18.94 4.68 -1.58
CA LYS A 157 -19.27 3.26 -1.84
C LYS A 157 -19.05 2.36 -0.63
N GLY A 158 -17.99 2.60 0.13
CA GLY A 158 -17.66 1.87 1.35
C GLY A 158 -18.43 2.34 2.59
N LYS A 159 -19.38 3.28 2.43
CA LYS A 159 -20.17 3.88 3.52
C LYS A 159 -19.31 4.48 4.66
N GLN A 160 -18.11 4.98 4.34
CA GLN A 160 -17.18 5.63 5.27
C GLN A 160 -17.26 7.16 5.16
N TRP A 161 -18.44 7.71 5.44
CA TRP A 161 -18.72 9.14 5.25
C TRP A 161 -17.97 10.03 6.25
N GLU A 162 -17.78 9.57 7.48
CA GLU A 162 -17.02 10.28 8.50
C GLU A 162 -15.57 10.51 8.08
N ALA A 163 -14.98 9.50 7.42
CA ALA A 163 -13.64 9.59 6.87
C ALA A 163 -13.59 10.51 5.62
N ALA A 164 -14.70 10.61 4.87
CA ALA A 164 -14.78 11.45 3.68
C ALA A 164 -14.91 12.95 4.00
N ILE A 165 -15.61 13.31 5.08
CA ILE A 165 -15.89 14.70 5.45
C ILE A 165 -14.62 15.57 5.57
N PRO A 166 -13.55 15.16 6.27
CA PRO A 166 -12.30 15.93 6.32
C PRO A 166 -11.72 16.27 4.94
N LEU A 167 -11.75 15.31 3.99
CA LEU A 167 -11.27 15.55 2.63
C LEU A 167 -12.14 16.58 1.89
N THR A 168 -13.46 16.55 2.10
CA THR A 168 -14.35 17.56 1.51
C THR A 168 -14.07 18.97 2.06
N LYS A 169 -13.72 19.10 3.35
CA LYS A 169 -13.34 20.39 3.97
C LYS A 169 -12.04 20.92 3.40
N GLU A 170 -11.03 20.06 3.24
CA GLU A 170 -9.75 20.44 2.65
C GLU A 170 -9.89 20.89 1.19
N LEU A 171 -10.70 20.17 0.39
CA LEU A 171 -11.03 20.60 -0.98
C LEU A 171 -11.81 21.92 -1.01
N ALA A 172 -12.78 22.11 -0.11
CA ALA A 172 -13.54 23.35 -0.03
C ALA A 172 -12.62 24.55 0.25
N ASP A 173 -11.72 24.44 1.23
CA ASP A 173 -10.74 25.48 1.53
C ASP A 173 -9.84 25.78 0.33
N PHE A 174 -9.38 24.74 -0.37
CA PHE A 174 -8.58 24.90 -1.59
C PHE A 174 -9.36 25.62 -2.71
N TYR A 175 -10.59 25.21 -2.99
CA TYR A 175 -11.42 25.82 -4.03
C TYR A 175 -11.80 27.26 -3.72
N GLU A 176 -12.08 27.58 -2.45
CA GLU A 176 -12.45 28.92 -2.02
C GLU A 176 -11.26 29.88 -1.96
N ARG A 177 -10.12 29.44 -1.39
CA ARG A 177 -9.02 30.35 -1.02
C ARG A 177 -7.82 30.31 -1.95
N ARG A 178 -7.63 29.25 -2.74
CA ARG A 178 -6.42 29.06 -3.56
C ARG A 178 -6.68 29.25 -5.04
N ILE A 179 -7.76 28.66 -5.57
CA ILE A 179 -8.06 28.70 -7.01
C ILE A 179 -9.33 29.47 -7.37
N TYR A 180 -10.14 29.87 -6.38
CA TYR A 180 -11.38 30.63 -6.55
C TYR A 180 -12.39 29.97 -7.52
N ASP A 181 -12.45 28.63 -7.51
CA ASP A 181 -13.38 27.85 -8.34
C ASP A 181 -14.67 27.58 -7.55
N TYR A 182 -15.58 28.55 -7.60
CA TYR A 182 -16.85 28.48 -6.87
C TYR A 182 -17.81 27.41 -7.40
N GLN A 183 -17.64 26.97 -8.64
CA GLN A 183 -18.45 25.87 -9.20
C GLN A 183 -18.05 24.55 -8.54
N LYS A 184 -16.76 24.25 -8.45
CA LYS A 184 -16.25 23.09 -7.71
C LYS A 184 -16.54 23.19 -6.21
N LEU A 185 -16.44 24.39 -5.63
CA LEU A 185 -16.81 24.64 -4.23
C LEU A 185 -18.27 24.27 -3.96
N SER A 186 -19.20 24.71 -4.81
CA SER A 186 -20.62 24.34 -4.68
C SER A 186 -20.81 22.83 -4.75
N GLY A 187 -20.13 22.15 -5.68
CA GLY A 187 -20.19 20.69 -5.82
C GLY A 187 -19.71 19.96 -4.57
N ILE A 188 -18.56 20.34 -4.02
CA ILE A 188 -18.00 19.66 -2.85
C ILE A 188 -18.80 19.92 -1.56
N LEU A 189 -19.36 21.12 -1.40
CA LEU A 189 -20.22 21.45 -0.26
C LEU A 189 -21.55 20.67 -0.29
N LYS A 190 -22.16 20.51 -1.48
CA LYS A 190 -23.34 19.65 -1.64
C LYS A 190 -23.03 18.20 -1.28
N ARG A 191 -21.88 17.69 -1.73
CA ARG A 191 -21.42 16.34 -1.39
C ARG A 191 -21.18 16.16 0.11
N GLN A 192 -20.62 17.17 0.77
CA GLN A 192 -20.45 17.18 2.22
C GLN A 192 -21.80 17.15 2.96
N ALA A 193 -22.78 17.94 2.53
CA ALA A 193 -24.12 17.94 3.11
C ALA A 193 -24.77 16.55 2.99
N GLN A 194 -24.69 15.92 1.81
CA GLN A 194 -25.17 14.55 1.59
C GLN A 194 -24.52 13.54 2.52
N TYR A 195 -23.22 13.69 2.85
CA TYR A 195 -22.56 12.81 3.82
C TYR A 195 -23.12 12.99 5.23
N PHE A 196 -23.39 14.21 5.68
CA PHE A 196 -24.05 14.43 6.97
C PHE A 196 -25.44 13.82 7.00
N GLU A 197 -26.23 14.02 5.93
CA GLU A 197 -27.55 13.41 5.79
C GLU A 197 -27.45 11.89 5.86
N LYS A 198 -26.56 11.26 5.07
CA LYS A 198 -26.33 9.81 5.10
C LYS A 198 -25.91 9.30 6.48
N ILE A 199 -25.07 10.02 7.22
CA ILE A 199 -24.67 9.60 8.58
C ILE A 199 -25.87 9.58 9.53
N ILE A 200 -26.76 10.57 9.42
CA ILE A 200 -27.93 10.72 10.29
C ILE A 200 -29.07 9.77 9.86
N SER A 201 -29.36 9.70 8.56
CA SER A 201 -30.46 8.92 7.97
C SER A 201 -30.18 7.41 7.93
N ASN A 202 -28.92 6.99 7.97
CA ASN A 202 -28.54 5.57 8.01
C ASN A 202 -28.72 4.89 9.37
N SER A 203 -29.57 5.48 10.21
CA SER A 203 -30.27 4.76 11.27
C SER A 203 -31.52 4.01 10.77
N GLN A 204 -32.08 4.28 9.58
CA GLN A 204 -33.34 3.63 9.18
C GLN A 204 -33.51 3.14 7.72
N GLU A 205 -32.80 3.66 6.70
CA GLU A 205 -33.07 3.26 5.28
C GLU A 205 -31.93 2.53 4.54
N GLU A 206 -30.63 2.81 4.78
CA GLU A 206 -29.50 2.02 4.22
C GLU A 206 -28.62 1.39 5.31
N LEU A 207 -29.23 0.61 6.23
CA LEU A 207 -28.59 -0.05 7.39
C LEU A 207 -27.08 -0.29 7.19
N ARG A 208 -26.26 0.52 7.86
CA ARG A 208 -24.84 0.21 8.09
C ARG A 208 -24.85 -0.97 9.04
N LEU A 209 -24.60 -2.18 8.52
CA LEU A 209 -24.42 -3.34 9.38
C LEU A 209 -23.21 -3.08 10.29
N ASP A 210 -23.37 -3.34 11.58
CA ASP A 210 -22.25 -3.25 12.50
C ASP A 210 -21.17 -4.26 12.06
N PRO A 211 -19.90 -3.83 11.93
CA PRO A 211 -18.84 -4.72 11.50
C PRO A 211 -18.60 -5.80 12.56
N GLU A 212 -18.58 -7.05 12.14
CA GLU A 212 -18.18 -8.17 12.97
C GLU A 212 -16.65 -8.33 12.94
N TYR A 213 -16.03 -8.40 14.11
CA TYR A 213 -14.59 -8.57 14.24
C TYR A 213 -14.26 -9.97 14.76
N TYR A 214 -13.32 -10.63 14.07
CA TYR A 214 -12.89 -11.99 14.39
C TYR A 214 -11.40 -12.01 14.77
N ARG A 215 -11.06 -12.77 15.81
CA ARG A 215 -9.66 -13.04 16.16
C ARG A 215 -9.21 -14.34 15.48
N VAL A 216 -8.23 -14.25 14.60
CA VAL A 216 -7.66 -15.40 13.88
C VAL A 216 -6.21 -15.61 14.30
N GLY A 217 -5.85 -16.85 14.69
CA GLY A 217 -4.49 -17.23 15.07
C GLY A 217 -3.91 -18.26 14.11
N PHE A 218 -2.70 -18.01 13.59
CA PHE A 218 -2.00 -18.94 12.71
C PHE A 218 -0.93 -19.71 13.51
N TYR A 219 -1.13 -21.02 13.66
CA TYR A 219 -0.26 -21.91 14.44
C TYR A 219 0.42 -22.95 13.55
N GLY A 220 1.74 -23.13 13.72
CA GLY A 220 2.53 -24.11 12.98
C GLY A 220 3.64 -23.51 12.12
N GLN A 221 4.68 -24.30 11.84
CA GLN A 221 5.88 -23.84 11.12
C GLN A 221 5.65 -23.60 9.63
N GLY A 222 4.56 -24.11 9.04
CA GLY A 222 4.22 -23.92 7.64
C GLY A 222 3.61 -22.55 7.29
N PHE A 223 3.28 -21.72 8.29
CA PHE A 223 2.78 -20.37 8.05
C PHE A 223 3.92 -19.35 7.95
N PRO A 224 3.77 -18.31 7.08
CA PRO A 224 4.76 -17.25 6.99
C PRO A 224 5.05 -16.59 8.33
N LEU A 225 6.31 -16.21 8.55
CA LEU A 225 6.79 -15.63 9.81
C LEU A 225 5.96 -14.43 10.30
N PHE A 226 5.41 -13.64 9.37
CA PHE A 226 4.70 -12.40 9.71
C PHE A 226 3.25 -12.59 10.19
N VAL A 227 2.64 -13.78 10.01
CA VAL A 227 1.29 -14.10 10.51
C VAL A 227 1.29 -15.08 11.67
N ARG A 228 2.41 -15.76 11.90
CA ARG A 228 2.54 -16.81 12.89
C ARG A 228 2.59 -16.23 14.30
N VAL A 229 1.83 -16.81 15.22
CA VAL A 229 1.84 -16.41 16.64
C VAL A 229 3.23 -16.67 17.24
N SER A 230 3.87 -15.62 17.78
CA SER A 230 5.10 -15.75 18.56
C SER A 230 4.75 -16.15 19.99
N TRP A 231 5.26 -17.28 20.46
CA TRP A 231 5.27 -17.59 21.89
C TRP A 231 6.27 -16.65 22.55
N GLY A 232 5.78 -15.72 23.36
CA GLY A 232 6.56 -14.92 24.31
C GLY A 232 6.48 -15.56 25.69
#